data_AF-A0A2B4T0W5-F1
#
_entry.id   AF-A0A2B4T0W5-F1
#
_cell.length_a   1.000
_cell.length_b   1.000
_cell.length_c   1.000
_cell.angle_alpha   90.00
_cell.angle_beta   90.00
_cell.angle_gamma   90.00
#
_symmetry.space_group_name_H-M   'P 1'
#
loop_
_entity.id
_entity.type
_entity.pdbx_description
1 polymer ?
#
loop_
_entity_poly.entity_id
_entity_poly.type
_entity_poly.pdbx_seq_one_letter_code
_entity_poly.pdbx_strand_id
1 'polypeptide(L)'
;MNKDRHCWRCEARCNHQCSRCRVAFYCSKECQKQDKWRHEPDCNDAMLTTECFSCGREQERMMKCTSCMKASYCNVECQRNHWQQHMPSCQETREKIVELANKIKTVELLSQRVGKSLVSATYYWGNVPAVDLINLSMNEGEEYSDPLALLLCGVGDPRNVLLTISSLPDAYQQQVTFVLNDVCPCTLARTVLLLYMLHKGGDGVLSSVLRIWYSLNISEQDSSLLMSALQELVTSANLSTVTEDVFEMMSTDELSQLKDVWSTWLKSSTRKGPWVATLRQTAIACDLEREDGLETYLHAIPVEHRVSARQFFDNGIFATRETSMGLNKQNPTLTGHGFHRPLNTADFYYSTPMNIFPFTGWDYKAVKKFCHADSLPEMYTIYLSEILRKSVTKE
;
A
#
# COMPACT_ATOMS: atom_id res chain seq x y z
N MET A 1 22.75 1.73 3.06
CA MET A 1 23.11 2.56 4.25
C MET A 1 24.41 3.28 3.93
N ASN A 2 24.37 4.60 3.77
CA ASN A 2 25.54 5.37 3.34
C ASN A 2 26.58 5.44 4.48
N LYS A 3 27.85 5.16 4.16
CA LYS A 3 28.95 5.14 5.14
C LYS A 3 29.47 6.57 5.36
N ASP A 4 29.74 6.92 6.61
CA ASP A 4 30.40 8.19 6.94
C ASP A 4 31.74 8.30 6.20
N ARG A 5 32.05 9.49 5.67
CA ARG A 5 33.23 9.79 4.83
C ARG A 5 33.39 8.95 3.56
N HIS A 6 32.29 8.49 2.96
CA HIS A 6 32.30 7.83 1.66
C HIS A 6 31.34 8.54 0.69
N CYS A 7 31.73 8.60 -0.58
CA CYS A 7 30.92 9.19 -1.63
C CYS A 7 29.60 8.43 -1.76
N TRP A 8 28.47 9.11 -1.63
CA TRP A 8 27.15 8.48 -1.74
C TRP A 8 26.89 7.90 -3.14
N ARG A 9 27.61 8.38 -4.17
CA ARG A 9 27.48 7.90 -5.56
C ARG A 9 28.34 6.69 -5.88
N CYS A 10 29.66 6.77 -5.62
CA CYS A 10 30.63 5.78 -6.10
C CYS A 10 31.34 5.03 -4.97
N GLU A 11 30.91 5.25 -3.72
CA GLU A 11 31.45 4.63 -2.51
C GLU A 11 32.93 4.91 -2.22
N ALA A 12 33.63 5.69 -3.06
CA ALA A 12 35.01 6.09 -2.80
C ALA A 12 35.11 6.94 -1.54
N ARG A 13 36.17 6.74 -0.75
CA ARG A 13 36.40 7.52 0.46
C ARG A 13 36.58 9.01 0.13
N CYS A 14 35.82 9.89 0.79
CA CYS A 14 35.90 11.34 0.58
C CYS A 14 35.41 12.13 1.80
N ASN A 15 35.88 13.37 1.93
CA ASN A 15 35.51 14.26 3.04
C ASN A 15 34.69 15.48 2.61
N HIS A 16 34.36 15.63 1.32
CA HIS A 16 33.61 16.79 0.86
C HIS A 16 32.12 16.57 1.10
N GLN A 17 31.58 17.33 2.05
CA GLN A 17 30.16 17.34 2.34
C GLN A 17 29.40 18.17 1.32
N CYS A 18 28.15 17.78 1.06
CA CYS A 18 27.19 18.61 0.36
C CYS A 18 27.04 19.95 1.11
N SER A 19 27.23 21.06 0.40
CA SER A 19 27.12 22.40 0.99
C SER A 19 25.74 22.69 1.59
N ARG A 20 24.70 22.09 0.99
CA ARG A 20 23.31 22.27 1.38
C ARG A 20 22.92 21.39 2.57
N CYS A 21 23.03 20.07 2.54
CA CYS A 21 22.60 19.25 3.68
C CYS A 21 23.69 19.03 4.76
N ARG A 22 24.96 19.02 4.35
CA ARG A 22 26.12 18.51 5.12
C ARG A 22 26.00 17.07 5.64
N VAL A 23 24.96 16.35 5.22
CA VAL A 23 24.74 14.92 5.53
C VAL A 23 25.45 14.04 4.49
N ALA A 24 25.29 14.37 3.21
CA ALA A 24 25.87 13.62 2.11
C ALA A 24 27.32 14.00 1.83
N PHE A 25 28.10 13.02 1.37
CA PHE A 25 29.50 13.20 0.96
C PHE A 25 29.67 12.86 -0.52
N TYR A 26 30.48 13.63 -1.24
CA TYR A 26 30.79 13.41 -2.66
C TYR A 26 32.27 13.61 -2.96
N CYS A 27 32.89 12.71 -3.73
CA CYS A 27 34.28 12.89 -4.15
C CYS A 27 34.44 13.97 -5.24
N SER A 28 33.37 14.34 -5.94
CA SER A 28 33.38 15.34 -7.01
C SER A 28 32.01 15.99 -7.20
N LYS A 29 31.97 17.14 -7.90
CA LYS A 29 30.72 17.79 -8.33
C LYS A 29 29.93 16.94 -9.32
N GLU A 30 30.63 16.13 -10.12
CA GLU A 30 30.00 15.20 -11.04
C GLU A 30 29.24 14.11 -10.29
N CYS A 31 29.87 13.47 -9.29
CA CYS A 31 29.18 12.51 -8.44
C CYS A 31 27.99 13.13 -7.70
N GLN A 32 28.11 14.37 -7.23
CA GLN A 32 26.99 15.09 -6.62
C GLN A 32 25.83 15.32 -7.61
N LYS A 33 26.15 15.64 -8.88
CA LYS A 33 25.15 15.87 -9.93
C LYS A 33 24.47 14.56 -10.36
N GLN A 34 25.23 13.49 -10.51
CA GLN A 34 24.73 12.16 -10.86
C GLN A 34 23.89 11.53 -9.73
N ASP A 35 24.17 11.89 -8.48
CA ASP A 35 23.40 11.45 -7.32
C ASP A 35 22.27 12.40 -6.94
N LYS A 36 22.06 13.50 -7.70
CA LYS A 36 21.14 14.58 -7.38
C LYS A 36 19.81 14.04 -6.89
N TRP A 37 19.27 13.04 -7.58
CA TRP A 37 17.95 12.51 -7.30
C TRP A 37 17.89 11.71 -5.99
N ARG A 38 18.79 10.73 -5.77
CA ARG A 38 18.83 9.99 -4.50
C ARG A 38 19.13 10.91 -3.31
N HIS A 39 19.96 11.91 -3.54
CA HIS A 39 20.36 12.91 -2.55
C HIS A 39 19.29 13.95 -2.24
N GLU A 40 18.46 14.34 -3.20
CA GLU A 40 17.56 15.49 -3.07
C GLU A 40 16.52 15.35 -1.96
N PRO A 41 15.83 14.21 -1.78
CA PRO A 41 14.94 13.98 -0.65
C PRO A 41 15.65 14.12 0.70
N ASP A 42 16.76 13.40 0.91
CA ASP A 42 17.56 13.49 2.14
C ASP A 42 18.11 14.91 2.35
N CYS A 43 18.47 15.58 1.26
CA CYS A 43 18.97 16.93 1.29
C CYS A 43 17.88 17.91 1.70
N ASN A 44 16.67 17.78 1.16
CA ASN A 44 15.52 18.62 1.49
C ASN A 44 15.05 18.38 2.93
N ASP A 45 15.00 17.12 3.37
CA ASP A 45 14.64 16.75 4.75
C ASP A 45 15.63 17.32 5.77
N ALA A 46 16.93 17.29 5.45
CA ALA A 46 17.93 17.95 6.29
C ALA A 46 17.73 19.47 6.37
N MET A 47 17.13 20.08 5.33
CA MET A 47 16.84 21.52 5.24
C MET A 47 15.43 21.88 5.75
N LEU A 48 14.68 20.94 6.32
CA LEU A 48 13.39 21.29 6.91
C LEU A 48 13.60 22.29 8.05
N THR A 49 13.01 23.47 7.89
CA THR A 49 12.97 24.49 8.91
C THR A 49 12.06 24.02 10.02
N THR A 50 12.60 23.96 11.23
CA THR A 50 11.83 23.65 12.43
C THR A 50 11.94 24.81 13.41
N GLU A 51 10.94 24.98 14.27
CA GLU A 51 10.96 25.98 15.33
C GLU A 51 11.71 25.45 16.57
N CYS A 52 12.53 26.30 17.20
CA CYS A 52 13.23 25.94 18.42
C CYS A 52 12.31 26.06 19.62
N PHE A 53 12.09 24.96 20.33
CA PHE A 53 11.23 24.90 21.51
C PHE A 53 11.68 25.81 22.68
N SER A 54 12.92 26.30 22.68
CA SER A 54 13.43 27.20 23.71
C SER A 54 13.32 28.68 23.35
N CYS A 55 13.55 29.05 22.09
CA CYS A 55 13.73 30.45 21.71
C CYS A 55 12.83 30.90 20.55
N GLY A 56 12.00 30.01 20.00
CA GLY A 56 11.06 30.31 18.92
C GLY A 56 11.70 30.61 17.55
N ARG A 57 13.03 30.59 17.45
CA ARG A 57 13.70 30.81 16.15
C ARG A 57 13.47 29.63 15.25
N GLU A 58 13.10 29.89 14.01
CA GLU A 58 13.08 28.91 12.94
C GLU A 58 14.46 28.85 12.27
N GLN A 59 15.01 27.64 12.15
CA GLN A 59 16.22 27.40 11.38
C GLN A 59 16.25 25.96 10.87
N GLU A 60 17.03 25.75 9.82
CA GLU A 60 17.37 24.42 9.32
C GLU A 60 18.31 23.70 10.31
N ARG A 61 18.36 22.36 10.20
CA ARG A 61 19.34 21.50 10.92
C ARG A 61 19.36 21.64 12.44
N MET A 62 18.19 21.73 13.04
CA MET A 62 18.09 21.68 14.49
C MET A 62 18.44 20.31 15.06
N MET A 63 19.00 20.31 16.27
CA MET A 63 19.20 19.09 17.04
C MET A 63 17.90 18.65 17.67
N LYS A 64 17.53 17.39 17.45
CA LYS A 64 16.39 16.77 18.12
C LYS A 64 16.81 16.24 19.49
N CYS A 65 15.90 16.29 20.46
CA CYS A 65 16.09 15.59 21.73
C CYS A 65 16.22 14.09 21.47
N THR A 66 17.37 13.49 21.76
CA THR A 66 17.65 12.08 21.47
C THR A 66 16.78 11.11 22.27
N SER A 67 16.18 11.56 23.38
CA SER A 67 15.35 10.71 24.24
C SER A 67 13.90 10.59 23.74
N CYS A 68 13.30 11.68 23.26
CA CYS A 68 11.89 11.68 22.83
C CYS A 68 11.70 11.91 21.32
N MET A 69 12.74 12.39 20.62
CA MET A 69 12.75 12.76 19.18
C MET A 69 11.69 13.78 18.74
N LYS A 70 10.93 14.35 19.68
CA LYS A 70 9.81 15.27 19.44
C LYS A 70 10.19 16.75 19.49
N ALA A 71 11.11 17.13 20.39
CA ALA A 71 11.53 18.52 20.54
C ALA A 71 12.79 18.82 19.73
N SER A 72 12.84 20.01 19.12
CA SER A 72 13.95 20.51 18.30
C SER A 72 14.59 21.76 18.91
N TYR A 73 15.91 21.86 18.83
CA TYR A 73 16.71 22.93 19.43
C TYR A 73 17.79 23.45 18.49
N CYS A 74 18.07 24.76 18.54
CA CYS A 74 19.20 25.35 17.81
C CYS A 74 20.53 24.70 18.20
N ASN A 75 20.71 24.46 19.50
CA ASN A 75 21.95 23.96 20.10
C ASN A 75 21.67 23.37 21.50
N VAL A 76 22.73 22.87 22.16
CA VAL A 76 22.65 22.24 23.50
C VAL A 76 22.23 23.26 24.57
N GLU A 77 22.57 24.53 24.40
CA GLU A 77 22.21 25.59 25.35
C GLU A 77 20.70 25.83 25.37
N CYS A 78 20.07 25.96 24.20
CA CYS A 78 18.61 26.03 24.07
C CYS A 78 17.93 24.79 24.68
N GLN A 79 18.49 23.60 24.46
CA GLN A 79 17.95 22.38 25.08
C GLN A 79 18.00 22.43 26.61
N ARG A 80 19.12 22.90 27.19
CA ARG A 80 19.28 23.04 28.65
C ARG A 80 18.35 24.10 29.23
N ASN A 81 18.20 25.24 28.56
CA ASN A 81 17.33 26.32 29.01
C ASN A 81 15.86 25.90 29.02
N HIS A 82 15.42 25.12 28.04
CA HIS A 82 14.06 24.58 27.99
C HIS A 82 13.85 23.33 28.86
N TRP A 83 14.90 22.76 29.47
CA TRP A 83 14.84 21.46 30.13
C TRP A 83 13.77 21.36 31.22
N GLN A 84 13.63 22.37 32.08
CA GLN A 84 12.64 22.33 33.17
C GLN A 84 11.19 22.22 32.66
N GLN A 85 10.88 22.85 31.53
CA GLN A 85 9.55 22.79 30.90
C GLN A 85 9.40 21.52 30.05
N HIS A 86 10.48 21.09 29.38
CA HIS A 86 10.48 19.92 28.51
C HIS A 86 10.42 18.59 29.28
N MET A 87 11.16 18.47 30.38
CA MET A 87 11.43 17.23 31.11
C MET A 87 10.16 16.40 31.37
N PRO A 88 9.03 16.97 31.88
CA PRO A 88 7.81 16.20 32.10
C PRO A 88 7.30 15.54 30.81
N SER A 89 7.16 16.31 29.73
CA SER A 89 6.71 15.80 28.42
C SER A 89 7.69 14.79 27.79
N CYS A 90 9.00 14.99 28.02
CA CYS A 90 10.03 14.09 27.53
C CYS A 90 9.95 12.72 28.22
N GLN A 91 9.77 12.73 29.54
CA GLN A 91 9.64 11.53 30.35
C GLN A 91 8.36 10.76 29.98
N GLU A 92 7.23 11.45 29.90
CA GLU A 92 5.95 10.85 29.49
C GLU A 92 6.07 10.16 28.12
N THR A 93 6.68 10.84 27.14
CA THR A 93 6.91 10.27 25.81
C THR A 93 7.78 9.01 25.89
N ARG A 94 8.86 9.05 26.68
CA ARG A 94 9.75 7.90 26.87
C ARG A 94 9.02 6.72 27.53
N GLU A 95 8.21 6.98 28.56
CA GLU A 95 7.42 5.95 29.24
C GLU A 95 6.42 5.31 28.28
N LYS A 96 5.72 6.10 27.48
CA LYS A 96 4.82 5.59 26.42
C LYS A 96 5.55 4.74 25.37
N ILE A 97 6.76 5.15 24.95
CA ILE A 97 7.59 4.35 24.03
C ILE A 97 7.97 3.00 24.65
N VAL A 98 8.38 2.99 25.92
CA VAL A 98 8.73 1.75 26.63
C VAL A 98 7.51 0.87 26.83
N GLU A 99 6.37 1.44 27.20
CA GLU A 99 5.11 0.72 27.35
C GLU A 99 4.68 0.08 26.03
N LEU A 100 4.71 0.83 24.92
CA LEU A 100 4.40 0.32 23.59
C LEU A 100 5.37 -0.80 23.18
N ALA A 101 6.68 -0.63 23.39
CA ALA A 101 7.66 -1.67 23.10
C ALA A 101 7.40 -2.96 23.89
N ASN A 102 7.01 -2.84 25.16
CA ASN A 102 6.65 -3.99 26.00
C ASN A 102 5.35 -4.65 25.54
N LYS A 103 4.34 -3.87 25.11
CA LYS A 103 3.10 -4.39 24.50
C LYS A 103 3.42 -5.17 23.23
N ILE A 104 4.18 -4.59 22.30
CA ILE A 104 4.61 -5.25 21.06
C ILE A 104 5.35 -6.56 21.37
N LYS A 105 6.30 -6.54 22.31
CA LYS A 105 7.03 -7.74 22.74
C LYS A 105 6.10 -8.81 23.31
N THR A 106 5.09 -8.42 24.09
CA THR A 106 4.13 -9.36 24.68
C THR A 106 3.25 -9.99 23.61
N VAL A 107 2.75 -9.19 22.66
CA VAL A 107 1.97 -9.68 21.53
C VAL A 107 2.80 -10.62 20.65
N GLU A 108 4.05 -10.29 20.36
CA GLU A 108 4.97 -11.16 19.61
C GLU A 108 5.17 -12.52 20.30
N LEU A 109 5.42 -12.51 21.61
CA LEU A 109 5.59 -13.74 22.40
C LEU A 109 4.31 -14.60 22.44
N LEU A 110 3.14 -13.97 22.52
CA LEU A 110 1.86 -14.67 22.49
C LEU A 110 1.58 -15.25 21.09
N SER A 111 1.82 -14.49 20.04
CA SER A 111 1.72 -14.92 18.64
C SER A 111 2.59 -16.15 18.36
N GLN A 112 3.84 -16.15 18.84
CA GLN A 112 4.74 -17.31 18.76
C GLN A 112 4.23 -18.53 19.52
N ARG A 113 3.63 -18.35 20.72
CA ARG A 113 3.07 -19.45 21.53
C ARG A 113 1.79 -20.06 20.96
N VAL A 114 0.95 -19.24 20.33
CA VAL A 114 -0.34 -19.69 19.75
C VAL A 114 -0.14 -20.24 18.33
N GLY A 115 1.09 -20.23 17.78
CA GLY A 115 1.37 -20.61 16.41
C GLY A 115 0.68 -19.70 15.39
N LYS A 116 0.27 -18.50 15.82
CA LYS A 116 -0.35 -17.48 14.97
C LYS A 116 0.72 -16.45 14.66
N SER A 117 1.19 -16.41 13.42
CA SER A 117 1.97 -15.29 12.92
C SER A 117 1.15 -13.99 13.04
N LEU A 118 1.78 -12.93 13.54
CA LEU A 118 1.27 -11.55 13.47
C LEU A 118 0.97 -11.11 12.02
N VAL A 119 1.48 -11.87 11.03
CA VAL A 119 1.34 -11.63 9.59
C VAL A 119 0.24 -12.50 8.96
N SER A 120 -0.60 -13.17 9.76
CA SER A 120 -1.54 -14.22 9.28
C SER A 120 -2.78 -13.74 8.50
N ALA A 121 -2.78 -12.48 8.10
CA ALA A 121 -3.87 -11.84 7.39
C ALA A 121 -3.83 -12.07 5.87
N THR A 122 -5.01 -12.02 5.24
CA THR A 122 -5.11 -11.94 3.78
C THR A 122 -5.14 -10.47 3.36
N TYR A 123 -4.06 -9.99 2.74
CA TYR A 123 -3.90 -8.59 2.34
C TYR A 123 -4.51 -8.31 0.96
N TYR A 124 -5.83 -8.45 0.83
CA TYR A 124 -6.58 -8.11 -0.39
C TYR A 124 -6.56 -6.62 -0.73
N TRP A 125 -6.30 -5.80 0.28
CA TRP A 125 -5.85 -4.43 0.18
C TRP A 125 -4.47 -4.40 0.83
N GLY A 126 -3.49 -3.77 0.18
CA GLY A 126 -2.14 -3.74 0.72
C GLY A 126 -2.05 -2.95 2.02
N ASN A 127 -1.08 -3.30 2.86
CA ASN A 127 -0.83 -2.73 4.19
C ASN A 127 0.17 -1.57 4.21
N VAL A 128 0.67 -1.16 3.04
CA VAL A 128 1.50 0.04 2.88
C VAL A 128 0.92 0.88 1.72
N PRO A 129 1.21 2.18 1.64
CA PRO A 129 0.86 2.96 0.46
C PRO A 129 1.54 2.42 -0.81
N ALA A 130 0.89 2.55 -1.96
CA ALA A 130 1.47 2.24 -3.26
C ALA A 130 2.77 3.00 -3.48
N VAL A 131 3.79 2.31 -3.95
CA VAL A 131 5.10 2.88 -4.27
C VAL A 131 5.42 2.60 -5.74
N ASP A 132 5.92 3.61 -6.44
CA ASP A 132 6.61 3.40 -7.72
C ASP A 132 7.93 2.67 -7.43
N LEU A 133 7.95 1.37 -7.74
CA LEU A 133 9.05 0.47 -7.42
C LEU A 133 10.29 0.72 -8.30
N ILE A 134 10.10 1.32 -9.48
CA ILE A 134 11.20 1.65 -10.39
C ILE A 134 11.68 3.06 -10.10
N ASN A 135 10.77 4.04 -9.99
CA ASN A 135 11.09 5.45 -9.79
C ASN A 135 12.23 5.90 -10.72
N LEU A 136 12.05 5.65 -12.02
CA LEU A 136 13.13 5.56 -13.01
C LEU A 136 14.01 6.82 -13.01
N SER A 137 13.38 8.00 -13.00
CA SER A 137 14.08 9.28 -12.98
C SER A 137 15.02 9.44 -11.77
N MET A 138 14.65 8.86 -10.63
CA MET A 138 15.40 8.96 -9.38
C MET A 138 16.44 7.86 -9.18
N ASN A 139 16.28 6.74 -9.87
CA ASN A 139 17.11 5.55 -9.69
C ASN A 139 18.11 5.37 -10.85
N GLU A 140 17.69 4.78 -11.96
CA GLU A 140 18.52 4.48 -13.13
C GLU A 140 18.74 5.70 -14.03
N GLY A 141 17.83 6.67 -13.99
CA GLY A 141 17.81 7.88 -14.81
C GLY A 141 16.90 7.77 -16.03
N GLU A 142 16.41 8.91 -16.54
CA GLU A 142 15.48 8.95 -17.68
C GLU A 142 16.10 8.47 -19.01
N GLU A 143 17.43 8.41 -19.09
CA GLU A 143 18.14 7.86 -20.26
C GLU A 143 18.30 6.33 -20.21
N TYR A 144 17.86 5.66 -19.13
CA TYR A 144 17.94 4.22 -19.02
C TYR A 144 17.02 3.54 -20.05
N SER A 145 17.59 2.65 -20.85
CA SER A 145 16.94 2.08 -22.03
C SER A 145 17.12 0.57 -22.16
N ASP A 146 17.33 -0.13 -21.03
CA ASP A 146 17.37 -1.59 -20.99
C ASP A 146 16.10 -2.15 -20.31
N PRO A 147 15.72 -3.41 -20.55
CA PRO A 147 14.61 -4.05 -19.85
C PRO A 147 14.80 -4.10 -18.33
N LEU A 148 13.69 -4.10 -17.60
CA LEU A 148 13.66 -4.18 -16.13
C LEU A 148 12.89 -5.42 -15.67
N ALA A 149 13.33 -6.03 -14.57
CA ALA A 149 12.64 -7.14 -13.93
C ALA A 149 12.53 -6.91 -12.42
N LEU A 150 11.32 -7.04 -11.88
CA LEU A 150 11.00 -6.80 -10.47
C LEU A 150 10.40 -8.06 -9.82
N LEU A 151 11.03 -8.54 -8.74
CA LEU A 151 10.49 -9.62 -7.92
C LEU A 151 9.74 -9.04 -6.71
N LEU A 152 8.44 -9.31 -6.63
CA LEU A 152 7.57 -8.87 -5.54
C LEU A 152 7.27 -10.06 -4.62
N CYS A 153 8.03 -10.18 -3.53
CA CYS A 153 7.79 -11.17 -2.48
C CYS A 153 6.79 -10.64 -1.45
N GLY A 154 5.55 -11.14 -1.49
CA GLY A 154 4.44 -10.57 -0.72
C GLY A 154 3.79 -9.43 -1.50
N VAL A 155 3.28 -9.74 -2.69
CA VAL A 155 2.68 -8.76 -3.61
C VAL A 155 1.50 -8.02 -2.97
N GLY A 156 0.70 -8.70 -2.13
CA GLY A 156 -0.54 -8.13 -1.61
C GLY A 156 -1.55 -7.91 -2.74
N ASP A 157 -1.74 -6.67 -3.16
CA ASP A 157 -2.69 -6.26 -4.19
C ASP A 157 -1.97 -5.54 -5.36
N PRO A 158 -2.62 -5.29 -6.51
CA PRO A 158 -1.91 -4.82 -7.71
C PRO A 158 -1.43 -3.36 -7.65
N ARG A 159 -1.61 -2.64 -6.53
CA ARG A 159 -1.36 -1.19 -6.43
C ARG A 159 0.07 -0.79 -6.76
N ASN A 160 1.06 -1.57 -6.34
CA ASN A 160 2.47 -1.25 -6.58
C ASN A 160 2.81 -1.44 -8.06
N VAL A 161 2.32 -2.53 -8.66
CA VAL A 161 2.48 -2.81 -10.09
C VAL A 161 1.86 -1.69 -10.91
N LEU A 162 0.60 -1.36 -10.65
CA LEU A 162 -0.16 -0.34 -11.38
C LEU A 162 0.46 1.06 -11.20
N LEU A 163 0.84 1.44 -9.99
CA LEU A 163 1.49 2.74 -9.77
C LEU A 163 2.82 2.80 -10.51
N THR A 164 3.63 1.75 -10.45
CA THR A 164 4.93 1.67 -11.14
C THR A 164 4.73 1.85 -12.65
N ILE A 165 3.83 1.07 -13.27
CA ILE A 165 3.56 1.18 -14.72
C ILE A 165 3.07 2.60 -15.07
N SER A 166 2.10 3.13 -14.33
CA SER A 166 1.55 4.47 -14.59
C SER A 166 2.56 5.61 -14.41
N SER A 167 3.65 5.37 -13.66
CA SER A 167 4.70 6.35 -13.37
C SER A 167 5.89 6.28 -14.32
N LEU A 168 5.97 5.24 -15.16
CA LEU A 168 7.03 5.12 -16.16
C LEU A 168 6.98 6.32 -17.11
N PRO A 169 8.12 7.01 -17.36
CA PRO A 169 8.17 8.08 -18.36
C PRO A 169 7.79 7.57 -19.74
N ASP A 170 7.17 8.41 -20.56
CA ASP A 170 6.79 8.04 -21.94
C ASP A 170 8.03 7.78 -22.83
N ALA A 171 9.20 8.26 -22.43
CA ALA A 171 10.46 7.97 -23.09
C ALA A 171 10.94 6.51 -22.87
N TYR A 172 10.48 5.85 -21.81
CA TYR A 172 10.85 4.47 -21.52
C TYR A 172 9.97 3.51 -22.32
N GLN A 173 10.57 2.83 -23.29
CA GLN A 173 9.90 1.97 -24.30
C GLN A 173 10.36 0.50 -24.22
N GLN A 174 10.98 0.10 -23.10
CA GLN A 174 11.50 -1.25 -22.90
C GLN A 174 10.54 -2.10 -22.07
N GLN A 175 10.71 -3.42 -22.14
CA GLN A 175 9.92 -4.37 -21.37
C GLN A 175 10.16 -4.20 -19.86
N VAL A 176 9.07 -4.31 -19.09
CA VAL A 176 9.12 -4.46 -17.62
C VAL A 176 8.46 -5.76 -17.23
N THR A 177 9.22 -6.65 -16.59
CA THR A 177 8.72 -7.93 -16.08
C THR A 177 8.45 -7.84 -14.59
N PHE A 178 7.23 -8.16 -14.16
CA PHE A 178 6.87 -8.30 -12.75
C PHE A 178 6.71 -9.78 -12.39
N VAL A 179 7.55 -10.28 -11.47
CA VAL A 179 7.44 -11.61 -10.90
C VAL A 179 6.70 -11.50 -9.58
N LEU A 180 5.45 -11.96 -9.54
CA LEU A 180 4.55 -11.82 -8.40
C LEU A 180 4.60 -13.08 -7.53
N ASN A 181 4.87 -12.93 -6.24
CA ASN A 181 4.83 -14.02 -5.27
C ASN A 181 4.07 -13.59 -4.01
N ASP A 182 3.31 -14.52 -3.42
CA ASP A 182 2.65 -14.30 -2.13
C ASP A 182 2.56 -15.60 -1.35
N VAL A 183 2.64 -15.49 -0.03
CA VAL A 183 2.49 -16.63 0.86
C VAL A 183 1.04 -17.13 0.92
N CYS A 184 0.07 -16.26 0.60
CA CYS A 184 -1.34 -16.60 0.58
C CYS A 184 -1.83 -16.81 -0.86
N PRO A 185 -2.24 -18.04 -1.25
CA PRO A 185 -2.77 -18.31 -2.58
C PRO A 185 -3.99 -17.45 -2.92
N CYS A 186 -4.83 -17.11 -1.94
CA CYS A 186 -5.98 -16.26 -2.18
C CYS A 186 -5.57 -14.82 -2.53
N THR A 187 -4.54 -14.28 -1.87
CA THR A 187 -3.99 -12.95 -2.18
C THR A 187 -3.46 -12.92 -3.61
N LEU A 188 -2.63 -13.90 -3.99
CA LEU A 188 -2.08 -14.01 -5.34
C LEU A 188 -3.17 -14.21 -6.39
N ALA A 189 -4.13 -15.12 -6.16
CA ALA A 189 -5.26 -15.37 -7.05
C ALA A 189 -6.09 -14.10 -7.30
N ARG A 190 -6.31 -13.26 -6.28
CA ARG A 190 -7.04 -12.00 -6.40
C ARG A 190 -6.26 -11.00 -7.25
N THR A 191 -4.97 -10.86 -7.00
CA THR A 191 -4.09 -9.94 -7.74
C THR A 191 -3.99 -10.32 -9.21
N VAL A 192 -3.78 -11.61 -9.51
CA VAL A 192 -3.77 -12.13 -10.89
C VAL A 192 -5.12 -11.90 -11.57
N LEU A 193 -6.24 -12.15 -10.89
CA LEU A 193 -7.57 -11.89 -11.44
C LEU A 193 -7.79 -10.41 -11.80
N LEU A 194 -7.42 -9.49 -10.92
CA LEU A 194 -7.60 -8.05 -11.17
C LEU A 194 -6.74 -7.57 -12.34
N LEU A 195 -5.47 -8.00 -12.39
CA LEU A 195 -4.57 -7.69 -13.51
C LEU A 195 -5.05 -8.31 -14.82
N TYR A 196 -5.55 -9.55 -14.77
CA TYR A 196 -6.14 -10.25 -15.92
C TYR A 196 -7.35 -9.49 -16.48
N MET A 197 -8.27 -9.06 -15.60
CA MET A 197 -9.43 -8.28 -16.01
C MET A 197 -9.03 -6.96 -16.68
N LEU A 198 -8.02 -6.26 -16.15
CA LEU A 198 -7.49 -5.03 -16.75
C LEU A 198 -6.86 -5.28 -18.11
N HIS A 199 -6.01 -6.31 -18.22
CA HIS A 199 -5.34 -6.67 -19.47
C HIS A 199 -6.35 -7.03 -20.57
N LYS A 200 -7.36 -7.85 -20.27
CA LYS A 200 -8.38 -8.26 -21.26
C LYS A 200 -9.42 -7.19 -21.56
N GLY A 201 -9.82 -6.42 -20.56
CA GLY A 201 -10.92 -5.46 -20.69
C GLY A 201 -10.48 -4.06 -21.09
N GLY A 202 -9.19 -3.73 -20.94
CA GLY A 202 -8.64 -2.40 -21.18
C GLY A 202 -9.41 -1.30 -20.45
N ASP A 203 -9.55 -0.14 -21.12
CA ASP A 203 -10.26 1.02 -20.59
C ASP A 203 -11.76 0.76 -20.31
N GLY A 204 -12.37 -0.24 -20.94
CA GLY A 204 -13.79 -0.53 -20.81
C GLY A 204 -14.21 -1.08 -19.43
N VAL A 205 -13.26 -1.58 -18.63
CA VAL A 205 -13.55 -2.28 -17.38
C VAL A 205 -13.02 -1.59 -16.12
N LEU A 206 -12.37 -0.42 -16.24
CA LEU A 206 -11.67 0.22 -15.11
C LEU A 206 -12.58 0.43 -13.89
N SER A 207 -13.77 0.99 -14.11
CA SER A 207 -14.76 1.22 -13.05
C SER A 207 -15.27 -0.08 -12.42
N SER A 208 -15.36 -1.16 -13.19
CA SER A 208 -15.75 -2.48 -12.68
C SER A 208 -14.62 -3.11 -11.86
N VAL A 209 -13.38 -3.04 -12.33
CA VAL A 209 -12.21 -3.51 -11.59
C VAL A 209 -12.06 -2.75 -10.27
N LEU A 210 -12.21 -1.43 -10.23
CA LEU A 210 -12.16 -0.66 -8.97
C LEU A 210 -13.23 -1.08 -7.97
N ARG A 211 -14.47 -1.29 -8.42
CA ARG A 211 -15.56 -1.78 -7.55
C ARG A 211 -15.29 -3.20 -7.07
N ILE A 212 -14.81 -4.10 -7.93
CA ILE A 212 -14.44 -5.46 -7.54
C ILE A 212 -13.25 -5.45 -6.57
N TRP A 213 -12.32 -4.51 -6.72
CA TRP A 213 -11.16 -4.38 -5.85
C TRP A 213 -11.56 -3.89 -4.45
N TYR A 214 -12.39 -2.85 -4.35
CA TYR A 214 -12.58 -2.14 -3.07
C TYR A 214 -13.98 -2.21 -2.46
N SER A 215 -15.02 -2.59 -3.23
CA SER A 215 -16.40 -2.60 -2.74
C SER A 215 -16.86 -4.00 -2.31
N LEU A 216 -17.58 -4.05 -1.19
CA LEU A 216 -18.23 -5.25 -0.66
C LEU A 216 -19.38 -5.72 -1.55
N ASN A 217 -20.09 -4.76 -2.15
CA ASN A 217 -21.13 -5.02 -3.11
C ASN A 217 -20.76 -4.45 -4.48
N ILE A 218 -21.15 -5.17 -5.52
CA ILE A 218 -20.91 -4.83 -6.91
C ILE A 218 -22.24 -4.85 -7.68
N SER A 219 -22.25 -4.29 -8.88
CA SER A 219 -23.43 -4.31 -9.76
C SER A 219 -23.59 -5.68 -10.44
N GLU A 220 -24.78 -5.92 -11.02
CA GLU A 220 -25.03 -7.10 -11.86
C GLU A 220 -24.04 -7.19 -13.04
N GLN A 221 -23.69 -6.04 -13.63
CA GLN A 221 -22.72 -5.96 -14.72
C GLN A 221 -21.33 -6.39 -14.26
N ASP A 222 -20.86 -5.87 -13.13
CA ASP A 222 -19.55 -6.27 -12.57
C ASP A 222 -19.52 -7.73 -12.20
N SER A 223 -20.62 -8.23 -11.62
CA SER A 223 -20.74 -9.64 -11.27
C SER A 223 -20.65 -10.52 -12.51
N SER A 224 -21.25 -10.09 -13.63
CA SER A 224 -21.18 -10.82 -14.89
C SER A 224 -19.76 -10.82 -15.46
N LEU A 225 -19.06 -9.67 -15.44
CA LEU A 225 -17.66 -9.55 -15.86
C LEU A 225 -16.73 -10.41 -14.99
N LEU A 226 -16.89 -10.34 -13.67
CA LEU A 226 -16.15 -11.14 -12.71
C LEU A 226 -16.34 -12.64 -12.97
N MET A 227 -17.59 -13.08 -13.16
CA MET A 227 -17.91 -14.47 -13.44
C MET A 227 -17.28 -14.96 -14.74
N SER A 228 -17.33 -14.14 -15.80
CA SER A 228 -16.70 -14.47 -17.08
C SER A 228 -15.19 -14.64 -16.93
N ALA A 229 -14.51 -13.69 -16.25
CA ALA A 229 -13.08 -13.74 -16.03
C ALA A 229 -12.68 -14.96 -15.17
N LEU A 230 -13.41 -15.25 -14.09
CA LEU A 230 -13.18 -16.43 -13.26
C LEU A 230 -13.37 -17.73 -14.06
N GLN A 231 -14.42 -17.81 -14.87
CA GLN A 231 -14.72 -18.99 -15.68
C GLN A 231 -13.59 -19.29 -16.66
N GLU A 232 -13.06 -18.26 -17.33
CA GLU A 232 -11.96 -18.38 -18.28
C GLU A 232 -10.64 -18.77 -17.60
N LEU A 233 -10.30 -18.13 -16.47
CA LEU A 233 -9.11 -18.48 -15.69
C LEU A 233 -9.16 -19.92 -15.18
N VAL A 234 -10.32 -20.40 -14.71
CA VAL A 234 -10.51 -21.78 -14.25
C VAL A 234 -10.36 -22.78 -15.40
N THR A 235 -10.90 -22.49 -16.59
CA THR A 235 -10.86 -23.42 -17.72
C THR A 235 -9.57 -23.35 -18.54
N SER A 236 -8.79 -22.27 -18.41
CA SER A 236 -7.52 -22.09 -19.10
C SER A 236 -6.56 -23.24 -18.79
N ALA A 237 -5.81 -23.74 -19.78
CA ALA A 237 -4.76 -24.74 -19.52
C ALA A 237 -3.57 -24.10 -18.81
N ASN A 238 -3.15 -22.93 -19.30
CA ASN A 238 -2.12 -22.06 -18.74
C ASN A 238 -2.57 -20.59 -18.91
N LEU A 239 -1.95 -19.68 -18.16
CA LEU A 239 -2.27 -18.24 -18.24
C LEU A 239 -1.71 -17.59 -19.50
N SER A 240 -0.60 -18.10 -20.06
CA SER A 240 0.07 -17.47 -21.20
C SER A 240 -0.81 -17.49 -22.44
N THR A 241 -1.50 -18.61 -22.71
CA THR A 241 -2.42 -18.73 -23.85
C THR A 241 -3.58 -17.73 -23.75
N VAL A 242 -4.16 -17.55 -22.57
CA VAL A 242 -5.28 -16.62 -22.39
C VAL A 242 -4.81 -15.18 -22.27
N THR A 243 -3.52 -14.89 -22.11
CA THR A 243 -3.00 -13.52 -21.97
C THR A 243 -2.01 -13.14 -23.06
N GLU A 244 -1.95 -13.88 -24.16
CA GLU A 244 -1.02 -13.59 -25.28
C GLU A 244 0.43 -13.47 -24.78
N ASP A 245 0.82 -14.42 -23.92
CA ASP A 245 2.14 -14.55 -23.27
C ASP A 245 2.53 -13.41 -22.31
N VAL A 246 1.59 -12.54 -21.93
CA VAL A 246 1.84 -11.50 -20.91
C VAL A 246 1.95 -12.10 -19.50
N PHE A 247 1.18 -13.15 -19.20
CA PHE A 247 1.17 -13.80 -17.88
C PHE A 247 1.74 -15.21 -18.01
N GLU A 248 2.88 -15.43 -17.36
CA GLU A 248 3.49 -16.75 -17.27
C GLU A 248 3.46 -17.27 -15.83
N MET A 249 3.08 -18.54 -15.64
CA MET A 249 3.14 -19.21 -14.35
C MET A 249 4.38 -20.10 -14.28
N MET A 250 5.14 -19.96 -13.19
CA MET A 250 6.40 -20.68 -13.01
C MET A 250 6.20 -22.14 -12.58
N SER A 251 5.03 -22.49 -12.01
CA SER A 251 4.72 -23.84 -11.51
C SER A 251 3.29 -24.28 -11.80
N THR A 252 3.13 -25.55 -12.19
CA THR A 252 1.81 -26.19 -12.36
C THR A 252 1.05 -26.33 -11.04
N ASP A 253 1.76 -26.54 -9.94
CA ASP A 253 1.16 -26.73 -8.61
C ASP A 253 0.60 -25.40 -8.08
N GLU A 254 1.29 -24.29 -8.34
CA GLU A 254 0.81 -22.95 -7.99
C GLU A 254 -0.43 -22.59 -8.82
N LEU A 255 -0.42 -22.87 -10.13
CA LEU A 255 -1.59 -22.65 -10.97
C LEU A 255 -2.80 -23.48 -10.49
N SER A 256 -2.59 -24.72 -10.03
CA SER A 256 -3.66 -25.54 -9.45
C SER A 256 -4.25 -24.88 -8.19
N GLN A 257 -3.41 -24.36 -7.30
CA GLN A 257 -3.86 -23.66 -6.10
C GLN A 257 -4.67 -22.40 -6.45
N LEU A 258 -4.25 -21.61 -7.45
CA LEU A 258 -5.02 -20.43 -7.86
C LEU A 258 -6.36 -20.83 -8.49
N LYS A 259 -6.39 -21.90 -9.29
CA LYS A 259 -7.63 -22.45 -9.87
C LYS A 259 -8.60 -22.94 -8.81
N ASP A 260 -8.13 -23.53 -7.72
CA ASP A 260 -9.00 -23.92 -6.60
C ASP A 260 -9.66 -22.71 -5.94
N VAL A 261 -8.90 -21.62 -5.78
CA VAL A 261 -9.43 -20.34 -5.26
C VAL A 261 -10.44 -19.74 -6.23
N TRP A 262 -10.10 -19.59 -7.52
CA TRP A 262 -11.00 -19.04 -8.52
C TRP A 262 -12.28 -19.86 -8.68
N SER A 263 -12.16 -21.20 -8.66
CA SER A 263 -13.31 -22.11 -8.69
C SER A 263 -14.23 -21.91 -7.50
N THR A 264 -13.67 -21.64 -6.31
CA THR A 264 -14.44 -21.40 -5.09
C THR A 264 -15.16 -20.05 -5.14
N TRP A 265 -14.50 -18.99 -5.63
CA TRP A 265 -15.16 -17.71 -5.87
C TRP A 265 -16.25 -17.80 -6.95
N LEU A 266 -15.99 -18.54 -8.03
CA LEU A 266 -16.97 -18.78 -9.11
C LEU A 266 -18.23 -19.46 -8.57
N LYS A 267 -18.07 -20.55 -7.79
CA LYS A 267 -19.19 -21.23 -7.11
C LYS A 267 -19.92 -20.28 -6.15
N SER A 268 -19.18 -19.52 -5.35
CA SER A 268 -19.74 -18.62 -4.33
C SER A 268 -20.49 -17.42 -4.90
N SER A 269 -20.18 -16.99 -6.13
CA SER A 269 -20.86 -15.90 -6.82
C SER A 269 -22.34 -16.17 -7.10
N THR A 270 -22.74 -17.44 -7.11
CA THR A 270 -24.15 -17.86 -7.31
C THR A 270 -24.99 -17.79 -6.02
N ARG A 271 -24.34 -17.61 -4.86
CA ARG A 271 -25.02 -17.54 -3.56
C ARG A 271 -25.93 -16.30 -3.49
N LYS A 272 -27.13 -16.49 -2.94
CA LYS A 272 -28.12 -15.44 -2.74
C LYS A 272 -28.01 -14.84 -1.33
N GLY A 273 -28.49 -13.61 -1.17
CA GLY A 273 -28.51 -12.90 0.10
C GLY A 273 -27.18 -12.21 0.44
N PRO A 274 -27.12 -11.50 1.59
CA PRO A 274 -26.00 -10.63 1.96
C PRO A 274 -24.83 -11.41 2.60
N TRP A 275 -24.46 -12.56 2.03
CA TRP A 275 -23.58 -13.52 2.70
C TRP A 275 -22.16 -13.01 2.96
N VAL A 276 -21.56 -12.21 2.06
CA VAL A 276 -20.24 -11.59 2.29
C VAL A 276 -20.35 -10.52 3.39
N ALA A 277 -21.43 -9.72 3.36
CA ALA A 277 -21.70 -8.74 4.40
C ALA A 277 -21.93 -9.41 5.77
N THR A 278 -22.60 -10.56 5.84
CA THR A 278 -22.73 -11.36 7.06
C THR A 278 -21.37 -11.85 7.56
N LEU A 279 -20.52 -12.40 6.68
CA LEU A 279 -19.17 -12.82 7.04
C LEU A 279 -18.33 -11.65 7.57
N ARG A 280 -18.43 -10.48 6.92
CA ARG A 280 -17.77 -9.25 7.38
C ARG A 280 -18.27 -8.81 8.75
N GLN A 281 -19.59 -8.82 8.98
CA GLN A 281 -20.17 -8.49 10.29
C GLN A 281 -19.71 -9.44 11.39
N THR A 282 -19.64 -10.74 11.11
CA THR A 282 -19.06 -11.72 12.05
C THR A 282 -17.60 -11.42 12.35
N ALA A 283 -16.80 -11.10 11.33
CA ALA A 283 -15.40 -10.76 11.52
C ALA A 283 -15.22 -9.44 12.32
N ILE A 284 -16.06 -8.43 12.07
CA ILE A 284 -16.11 -7.18 12.86
C ILE A 284 -16.43 -7.46 14.32
N ALA A 285 -17.40 -8.31 14.62
CA ALA A 285 -17.77 -8.65 15.99
C ALA A 285 -16.65 -9.38 16.76
N CYS A 286 -15.68 -9.96 16.05
CA CYS A 286 -14.52 -10.63 16.64
C CYS A 286 -13.27 -9.73 16.74
N ASP A 287 -13.29 -8.52 16.18
CA ASP A 287 -12.15 -7.60 16.16
C ASP A 287 -12.31 -6.50 17.21
N LEU A 288 -11.63 -6.69 18.35
CA LEU A 288 -11.69 -5.77 19.49
C LEU A 288 -10.90 -4.47 19.25
N GLU A 289 -9.98 -4.43 18.27
CA GLU A 289 -9.11 -3.26 18.00
C GLU A 289 -9.65 -2.39 16.85
N ARG A 290 -10.73 -2.82 16.21
CA ARG A 290 -11.31 -2.14 15.04
C ARG A 290 -11.65 -0.67 15.31
N GLU A 291 -12.38 -0.36 16.39
CA GLU A 291 -12.81 1.02 16.66
C GLU A 291 -11.61 1.92 16.94
N ASP A 292 -10.61 1.44 17.69
CA ASP A 292 -9.38 2.20 17.94
C ASP A 292 -8.60 2.48 16.64
N GLY A 293 -8.51 1.48 15.75
CA GLY A 293 -7.89 1.63 14.43
C GLY A 293 -8.65 2.61 13.53
N LEU A 294 -9.98 2.56 13.55
CA LEU A 294 -10.85 3.47 12.82
C LEU A 294 -10.71 4.91 13.32
N GLU A 295 -10.82 5.14 14.62
CA GLU A 295 -10.67 6.48 15.20
C GLU A 295 -9.28 7.05 14.92
N THR A 296 -8.23 6.22 15.04
CA THR A 296 -6.86 6.61 14.67
C THR A 296 -6.78 7.08 13.22
N TYR A 297 -7.42 6.34 12.29
CA TYR A 297 -7.47 6.72 10.89
C TYR A 297 -8.28 8.01 10.66
N LEU A 298 -9.45 8.16 11.28
CA LEU A 298 -10.30 9.35 11.16
C LEU A 298 -9.60 10.60 11.69
N HIS A 299 -8.80 10.47 12.76
CA HIS A 299 -7.97 11.56 13.27
C HIS A 299 -6.82 11.95 12.32
N ALA A 300 -6.34 11.01 11.50
CA ALA A 300 -5.25 11.24 10.56
C ALA A 300 -5.69 11.93 9.25
N ILE A 301 -6.99 11.95 8.94
CA ILE A 301 -7.53 12.57 7.73
C ILE A 301 -8.24 13.90 8.00
N PRO A 302 -8.34 14.79 6.99
CA PRO A 302 -9.09 16.03 7.10
C PRO A 302 -10.57 15.82 7.45
N VAL A 303 -11.15 16.80 8.15
CA VAL A 303 -12.49 16.71 8.76
C VAL A 303 -13.58 16.47 7.72
N GLU A 304 -13.44 17.08 6.54
CA GLU A 304 -14.35 16.95 5.41
C GLU A 304 -14.52 15.50 4.94
N HIS A 305 -13.49 14.67 5.08
CA HIS A 305 -13.49 13.28 4.59
C HIS A 305 -13.91 12.26 5.64
N ARG A 306 -14.03 12.65 6.92
CA ARG A 306 -14.33 11.71 8.01
C ARG A 306 -15.68 11.03 7.87
N VAL A 307 -16.69 11.78 7.40
CA VAL A 307 -18.05 11.25 7.24
C VAL A 307 -18.11 10.18 6.15
N SER A 308 -17.53 10.46 4.97
CA SER A 308 -17.52 9.53 3.84
C SER A 308 -16.60 8.34 4.10
N ALA A 309 -15.49 8.53 4.82
CA ALA A 309 -14.68 7.44 5.35
C ALA A 309 -15.54 6.55 6.26
N ARG A 310 -16.15 7.09 7.32
CA ARG A 310 -16.97 6.31 8.28
C ARG A 310 -18.09 5.53 7.56
N GLN A 311 -18.74 6.14 6.58
CA GLN A 311 -19.76 5.45 5.77
C GLN A 311 -19.19 4.21 5.07
N PHE A 312 -18.02 4.30 4.43
CA PHE A 312 -17.33 3.14 3.86
C PHE A 312 -17.00 2.09 4.93
N PHE A 313 -16.57 2.51 6.12
CA PHE A 313 -16.31 1.59 7.22
C PHE A 313 -17.55 0.83 7.67
N ASP A 314 -18.71 1.46 7.67
CA ASP A 314 -19.96 0.84 8.10
C ASP A 314 -20.49 -0.12 7.04
N ASN A 315 -20.57 0.33 5.77
CA ASN A 315 -21.25 -0.41 4.71
C ASN A 315 -20.31 -1.19 3.75
N GLY A 316 -19.01 -0.89 3.73
CA GLY A 316 -18.02 -1.50 2.82
C GLY A 316 -18.18 -1.10 1.35
N ILE A 317 -18.90 -0.02 1.04
CA ILE A 317 -19.23 0.39 -0.33
C ILE A 317 -18.26 1.45 -0.83
N PHE A 318 -17.43 1.06 -1.81
CA PHE A 318 -16.51 1.98 -2.48
C PHE A 318 -17.18 2.59 -3.71
N ALA A 319 -18.08 3.55 -3.47
CA ALA A 319 -18.85 4.21 -4.52
C ALA A 319 -19.32 5.62 -4.07
N THR A 320 -19.74 6.44 -5.03
CA THR A 320 -20.48 7.68 -4.72
C THR A 320 -21.91 7.35 -4.27
N ARG A 321 -22.61 8.27 -3.59
CA ARG A 321 -24.03 8.04 -3.20
C ARG A 321 -24.90 7.71 -4.41
N GLU A 322 -24.64 8.36 -5.54
CA GLU A 322 -25.38 8.17 -6.80
C GLU A 322 -25.13 6.79 -7.42
N THR A 323 -23.88 6.30 -7.37
CA THR A 323 -23.48 4.98 -7.93
C THR A 323 -23.75 3.80 -6.98
N SER A 324 -24.13 4.08 -5.73
CA SER A 324 -24.54 3.04 -4.76
C SER A 324 -25.90 2.42 -5.08
N MET A 325 -26.75 3.14 -5.81
CA MET A 325 -28.06 2.66 -6.26
C MET A 325 -27.89 1.60 -7.36
N GLY A 326 -27.76 0.33 -6.95
CA GLY A 326 -27.61 -0.80 -7.87
C GLY A 326 -26.55 -1.83 -7.46
N LEU A 327 -25.85 -1.60 -6.35
CA LEU A 327 -24.85 -2.53 -5.82
C LEU A 327 -25.52 -3.62 -4.95
N ASN A 328 -26.19 -4.55 -5.61
CA ASN A 328 -26.98 -5.61 -4.97
C ASN A 328 -26.29 -6.98 -4.94
N LYS A 329 -25.21 -7.17 -5.72
CA LYS A 329 -24.44 -8.42 -5.75
C LYS A 329 -23.32 -8.38 -4.73
N GLN A 330 -23.10 -9.51 -4.06
CA GLN A 330 -22.02 -9.66 -3.09
C GLN A 330 -20.71 -9.96 -3.81
N ASN A 331 -19.61 -9.34 -3.38
CA ASN A 331 -18.29 -9.55 -3.96
C ASN A 331 -17.58 -10.76 -3.32
N PRO A 332 -17.55 -11.94 -3.97
CA PRO A 332 -16.98 -13.16 -3.37
C PRO A 332 -15.48 -13.06 -3.17
N THR A 333 -14.80 -12.22 -3.95
CA THR A 333 -13.34 -12.16 -3.98
C THR A 333 -12.75 -11.60 -2.68
N LEU A 334 -13.58 -10.94 -1.85
CA LEU A 334 -13.20 -10.44 -0.51
C LEU A 334 -13.27 -11.54 0.58
N THR A 335 -13.42 -12.79 0.17
CA THR A 335 -13.40 -13.97 1.04
C THR A 335 -12.26 -14.91 0.66
N GLY A 336 -11.78 -15.71 1.60
CA GLY A 336 -10.69 -16.65 1.32
C GLY A 336 -10.33 -17.51 2.53
N HIS A 337 -9.20 -18.20 2.40
CA HIS A 337 -8.53 -18.87 3.52
C HIS A 337 -7.41 -17.96 4.03
N GLY A 338 -7.36 -17.75 5.35
CA GLY A 338 -6.22 -17.12 5.99
C GLY A 338 -5.09 -18.11 6.26
N PHE A 339 -3.92 -17.57 6.55
CA PHE A 339 -2.64 -18.29 6.59
C PHE A 339 -2.53 -19.42 7.65
N HIS A 340 -3.42 -19.45 8.66
CA HIS A 340 -3.28 -20.34 9.83
C HIS A 340 -4.52 -21.13 10.25
N ARG A 341 -5.63 -21.11 9.51
CA ARG A 341 -6.73 -22.06 9.83
C ARG A 341 -6.43 -23.41 9.19
N PRO A 342 -6.61 -24.54 9.92
CA PRO A 342 -6.56 -25.85 9.29
C PRO A 342 -7.55 -25.87 8.14
N LEU A 343 -7.15 -26.48 7.01
CA LEU A 343 -7.95 -26.75 5.80
C LEU A 343 -9.27 -27.52 6.04
N ASN A 344 -9.72 -27.68 7.28
CA ASN A 344 -10.89 -28.46 7.69
C ASN A 344 -12.20 -27.67 7.71
N THR A 345 -12.22 -26.40 7.31
CA THR A 345 -13.46 -25.71 6.92
C THR A 345 -13.43 -25.47 5.42
N ALA A 346 -14.25 -26.21 4.67
CA ALA A 346 -14.37 -26.08 3.22
C ALA A 346 -14.88 -24.68 2.78
N ASP A 347 -15.39 -23.87 3.71
CA ASP A 347 -15.96 -22.55 3.42
C ASP A 347 -14.94 -21.42 3.59
N PHE A 348 -14.92 -20.52 2.61
CA PHE A 348 -14.22 -19.23 2.69
C PHE A 348 -14.89 -18.33 3.74
N TYR A 349 -14.09 -17.49 4.40
CA TYR A 349 -14.55 -16.47 5.34
C TYR A 349 -14.04 -15.08 4.94
N TYR A 350 -14.53 -14.03 5.60
CA TYR A 350 -14.01 -12.67 5.39
C TYR A 350 -12.65 -12.53 6.08
N SER A 351 -11.57 -12.56 5.30
CA SER A 351 -10.19 -12.64 5.81
C SER A 351 -9.39 -11.34 5.67
N THR A 352 -10.02 -10.26 5.18
CA THR A 352 -9.40 -8.93 5.10
C THR A 352 -9.31 -8.31 6.50
N PRO A 353 -8.14 -7.87 6.97
CA PRO A 353 -8.01 -7.19 8.25
C PRO A 353 -8.86 -5.93 8.34
N MET A 354 -9.44 -5.67 9.50
CA MET A 354 -10.33 -4.51 9.70
C MET A 354 -9.57 -3.21 9.94
N ASN A 355 -8.25 -3.24 10.02
CA ASN A 355 -7.37 -2.07 10.13
C ASN A 355 -6.70 -1.71 8.79
N ILE A 356 -7.11 -2.34 7.69
CA ILE A 356 -6.57 -2.08 6.35
C ILE A 356 -7.69 -1.58 5.47
N PHE A 357 -7.41 -0.49 4.76
CA PHE A 357 -8.41 0.23 3.99
C PHE A 357 -7.91 0.52 2.58
N PRO A 358 -8.83 0.64 1.61
CA PRO A 358 -8.48 1.18 0.30
C PRO A 358 -7.69 2.49 0.40
N PHE A 359 -8.09 3.33 1.36
CA PHE A 359 -7.53 4.67 1.54
C PHE A 359 -6.13 4.71 2.15
N THR A 360 -5.72 3.67 2.86
CA THR A 360 -4.35 3.54 3.39
C THR A 360 -3.40 2.93 2.37
N GLY A 361 -3.94 2.29 1.33
CA GLY A 361 -3.18 1.71 0.23
C GLY A 361 -2.62 2.75 -0.76
N TRP A 362 -2.94 4.04 -0.61
CA TRP A 362 -2.46 5.11 -1.48
C TRP A 362 -2.10 6.36 -0.69
N ASP A 363 -1.15 7.15 -1.21
CA ASP A 363 -0.75 8.40 -0.55
C ASP A 363 -1.85 9.46 -0.71
N TYR A 364 -2.52 9.77 0.40
CA TYR A 364 -3.54 10.81 0.47
C TYR A 364 -3.07 12.16 -0.08
N LYS A 365 -1.79 12.54 0.13
CA LYS A 365 -1.26 13.82 -0.37
C LYS A 365 -1.16 13.80 -1.89
N ALA A 366 -0.77 12.68 -2.49
CA ALA A 366 -0.75 12.50 -3.93
C ALA A 366 -2.16 12.57 -4.52
N VAL A 367 -3.13 11.86 -3.91
CA VAL A 367 -4.54 11.88 -4.31
C VAL A 367 -5.11 13.31 -4.24
N LYS A 368 -4.91 14.00 -3.11
CA LYS A 368 -5.40 15.38 -2.88
C LYS A 368 -4.77 16.39 -3.84
N LYS A 369 -3.51 16.18 -4.24
CA LYS A 369 -2.84 17.04 -5.24
C LYS A 369 -3.42 16.85 -6.64
N PHE A 370 -3.85 15.63 -6.96
CA PHE A 370 -4.41 15.29 -8.27
C PHE A 370 -5.85 15.80 -8.44
N CYS A 371 -6.72 15.56 -7.45
CA CYS A 371 -8.12 15.97 -7.50
C CYS A 371 -8.67 16.25 -6.10
N HIS A 372 -9.79 16.99 -6.04
CA HIS A 372 -10.54 17.22 -4.81
C HIS A 372 -12.00 16.82 -4.99
N ALA A 373 -12.52 16.08 -4.02
CA ALA A 373 -13.95 15.80 -3.84
C ALA A 373 -14.27 15.72 -2.34
N ASP A 374 -15.52 16.03 -1.96
CA ASP A 374 -15.99 15.97 -0.57
C ASP A 374 -16.10 14.52 -0.07
N SER A 375 -16.33 13.58 -0.99
CA SER A 375 -16.41 12.15 -0.70
C SER A 375 -15.05 11.49 -0.88
N LEU A 376 -14.54 10.82 0.15
CA LEU A 376 -13.27 10.11 0.10
C LEU A 376 -13.29 8.95 -0.94
N PRO A 377 -14.31 8.07 -1.00
CA PRO A 377 -14.45 7.11 -2.09
C PRO A 377 -14.43 7.74 -3.49
N GLU A 378 -15.05 8.90 -3.67
CA GLU A 378 -15.11 9.59 -4.95
C GLU A 378 -13.74 10.13 -5.36
N MET A 379 -13.07 10.81 -4.44
CA MET A 379 -11.73 11.36 -4.66
C MET A 379 -10.74 10.26 -5.06
N TYR A 380 -10.77 9.12 -4.37
CA TYR A 380 -9.94 7.97 -4.72
C TYR A 380 -10.39 7.33 -6.04
N THR A 381 -11.69 7.24 -6.33
CA THR A 381 -12.17 6.71 -7.62
C THR A 381 -11.61 7.50 -8.80
N ILE A 382 -11.62 8.84 -8.71
CA ILE A 382 -11.08 9.71 -9.77
C ILE A 382 -9.57 9.47 -9.96
N TYR A 383 -8.81 9.51 -8.87
CA TYR A 383 -7.36 9.29 -8.91
C TYR A 383 -6.99 7.90 -9.43
N LEU A 384 -7.65 6.86 -8.94
CA LEU A 384 -7.33 5.48 -9.30
C LEU A 384 -7.75 5.13 -10.73
N SER A 385 -8.81 5.76 -11.24
CA SER A 385 -9.19 5.60 -12.64
C SER A 385 -8.10 6.13 -13.59
N GLU A 386 -7.42 7.23 -13.23
CA GLU A 386 -6.26 7.73 -13.98
C GLU A 386 -5.11 6.73 -13.95
N ILE A 387 -4.75 6.24 -12.76
CA ILE A 387 -3.65 5.26 -12.60
C ILE A 387 -3.91 4.01 -13.43
N LEU A 388 -5.13 3.46 -13.35
CA LEU A 388 -5.51 2.28 -14.12
C LEU A 388 -5.46 2.53 -15.62
N ARG A 389 -6.05 3.63 -16.10
CA ARG A 389 -6.02 3.97 -17.53
C ARG A 389 -4.60 4.11 -18.05
N LYS A 390 -3.72 4.81 -17.33
CA LYS A 390 -2.30 4.92 -17.69
C LYS A 390 -1.59 3.57 -17.72
N SER A 391 -2.01 2.65 -16.86
CA SER A 391 -1.41 1.31 -16.78
C SER A 391 -1.82 0.41 -17.94
N VAL A 392 -3.05 0.52 -18.43
CA VAL A 392 -3.54 -0.32 -19.55
C VAL A 392 -3.25 0.27 -20.93
N THR A 393 -2.87 1.53 -21.01
CA THR A 393 -2.52 2.22 -22.27
C THR A 393 -1.02 2.16 -22.59
N LYS A 394 -0.18 1.75 -21.64
CA LYS A 394 1.22 1.44 -21.88
C LYS A 394 1.31 -0.01 -22.33
N GLU A 395 1.62 -0.21 -23.61
CA GLU A 395 1.82 -1.52 -24.25
C GLU A 395 3.15 -2.15 -23.87
#